data_AF-A0A497HYZ1-F1
#
_entry.id   AF-A0A497HYZ1-F1
#
_cell.length_a   1.000
_cell.length_b   1.000
_cell.length_c   1.000
_cell.angle_alpha   90.00
_cell.angle_beta   90.00
_cell.angle_gamma   90.00
#
_symmetry.space_group_name_H-M   'P 1'
#
loop_
_entity.id
_entity.type
_entity.pdbx_description
1 polymer ?
#
loop_
_entity_poly.entity_id
_entity_poly.type
_entity_poly.pdbx_seq_one_letter_code
_entity_poly.pdbx_strand_id
1 'polypeptide(L)'
;MEEELKFEDIINVLKSRKKIIIMSIIFITLLSIVYSFLKPPVYEAKARVRLPGSSQVTEFFLAGMTNPWNDVPTQLEIIKSINVAKRVINKLGLRFRVLDKKMPPGLTIDSVYVKEDMPSGNFILEVYRNCYLVKNLPEGKIYIKGPIKTYHEEKGLGLKVLLDKKQKITFPLKVKFEILDYHTLIKSLSSRMKVSQEARSFIAVIRTRARSPELAKKLADTYANAYVEYTLDDVRYSARVLREFLQQQVNKIETQLKIQE
;
A
#
# COMPACT_ATOMS: atom_id res chain seq x y z
N MET A 1 -27.83 -62.96 12.64
CA MET A 1 -26.40 -63.22 12.90
C MET A 1 -25.66 -62.02 12.35
N GLU A 2 -25.25 -61.12 13.23
CA GLU A 2 -24.41 -59.97 12.86
C GLU A 2 -23.01 -60.53 12.58
N GLU A 3 -22.53 -60.40 11.34
CA GLU A 3 -21.17 -60.78 10.99
C GLU A 3 -20.20 -59.89 11.77
N GLU A 4 -19.55 -60.44 12.79
CA GLU A 4 -18.43 -59.78 13.45
C GLU A 4 -17.28 -59.65 12.44
N LEU A 5 -17.14 -58.44 11.88
CA LEU A 5 -16.01 -58.07 11.03
C LEU A 5 -14.70 -58.25 11.82
N LYS A 6 -13.98 -59.35 11.58
CA LYS A 6 -12.66 -59.60 12.17
C LYS A 6 -11.63 -58.62 11.61
N PHE A 7 -10.86 -58.05 12.52
CA PHE A 7 -9.82 -57.06 12.22
C PHE A 7 -8.74 -57.58 11.25
N GLU A 8 -8.51 -58.88 11.24
CA GLU A 8 -7.50 -59.56 10.41
C GLU A 8 -7.88 -59.57 8.92
N ASP A 9 -9.16 -59.66 8.59
CA ASP A 9 -9.64 -59.65 7.20
C ASP A 9 -9.46 -58.27 6.57
N ILE A 10 -9.63 -57.20 7.35
CA ILE A 10 -9.35 -55.81 6.91
C ILE A 10 -7.86 -55.64 6.57
N ILE A 11 -6.96 -56.21 7.38
CA ILE A 11 -5.51 -56.13 7.18
C ILE A 11 -5.08 -56.91 5.92
N ASN A 12 -5.66 -58.08 5.65
CA ASN A 12 -5.35 -58.88 4.47
C ASN A 12 -5.82 -58.23 3.17
N VAL A 13 -6.98 -57.57 3.18
CA VAL A 13 -7.45 -56.74 2.05
C VAL A 13 -6.51 -55.56 1.79
N LEU A 14 -5.98 -54.93 2.86
CA LEU A 14 -5.02 -53.84 2.73
C LEU A 14 -3.67 -54.30 2.14
N LYS A 15 -3.16 -55.47 2.56
CA LYS A 15 -1.92 -56.05 2.04
C LYS A 15 -2.02 -56.48 0.58
N SER A 16 -3.15 -57.07 0.17
CA SER A 16 -3.37 -57.54 -1.20
C SER A 16 -3.49 -56.38 -2.21
N ARG A 17 -4.03 -55.23 -1.77
CA ARG A 17 -4.18 -54.02 -2.60
C ARG A 17 -3.11 -52.95 -2.37
N LYS A 18 -2.00 -53.28 -1.69
CA LYS A 18 -0.91 -52.35 -1.36
C LYS A 18 -0.40 -51.52 -2.55
N LYS A 19 -0.37 -52.09 -3.76
CA LYS A 19 0.04 -51.36 -4.97
C LYS A 19 -0.94 -50.23 -5.33
N ILE A 20 -2.26 -50.45 -5.21
CA ILE A 20 -3.28 -49.44 -5.50
C ILE A 20 -3.21 -48.31 -4.46
N ILE A 21 -3.01 -48.66 -3.19
CA ILE A 21 -2.86 -47.70 -2.09
C ILE A 21 -1.58 -46.86 -2.28
N ILE A 22 -0.46 -47.49 -2.63
CA ILE A 22 0.79 -46.78 -2.90
C ILE A 22 0.63 -45.86 -4.12
N MET A 23 -0.02 -46.32 -5.19
CA MET A 23 -0.27 -45.49 -6.38
C MET A 23 -1.19 -44.30 -6.09
N SER A 24 -2.21 -44.45 -5.24
CA SER A 24 -3.07 -43.32 -4.87
C SER A 24 -2.33 -42.30 -4.00
N ILE A 25 -1.49 -42.74 -3.07
CA ILE A 25 -0.61 -41.87 -2.27
C ILE A 25 0.37 -41.13 -3.18
N ILE A 26 1.02 -41.83 -4.12
CA ILE A 26 1.93 -41.21 -5.10
C ILE A 26 1.19 -40.20 -5.98
N PHE A 27 -0.02 -40.52 -6.42
CA PHE A 27 -0.81 -39.61 -7.24
C PHE A 27 -1.19 -38.33 -6.48
N ILE A 28 -1.66 -38.44 -5.24
CA ILE A 28 -2.03 -37.29 -4.40
C ILE A 28 -0.81 -36.43 -4.05
N THR A 29 0.33 -37.07 -3.74
CA THR A 29 1.58 -36.34 -3.45
C THR A 29 2.10 -35.63 -4.70
N LEU A 30 2.07 -36.27 -5.87
CA LEU A 30 2.43 -35.64 -7.14
C LEU A 30 1.53 -34.43 -7.44
N LEU A 31 0.22 -34.57 -7.27
CA LEU A 31 -0.74 -33.48 -7.44
C LEU A 31 -0.43 -32.31 -6.49
N SER A 32 -0.09 -32.62 -5.23
CA SER A 32 0.28 -31.64 -4.22
C SER A 32 1.56 -30.89 -4.56
N ILE A 33 2.56 -31.60 -5.10
CA ILE A 33 3.83 -31.02 -5.56
C ILE A 33 3.57 -30.07 -6.74
N VAL A 34 2.84 -30.52 -7.75
CA VAL A 34 2.48 -29.68 -8.91
C VAL A 34 1.76 -28.42 -8.45
N TYR A 35 0.81 -28.55 -7.54
CA TYR A 35 0.09 -27.42 -6.96
C TYR A 35 1.02 -26.46 -6.18
N SER A 36 1.97 -27.01 -5.42
CA SER A 36 2.96 -26.23 -4.66
C SER A 36 3.85 -25.38 -5.59
N PHE A 37 4.33 -25.96 -6.69
CA PHE A 37 5.17 -25.26 -7.68
C PHE A 37 4.39 -24.23 -8.51
N LEU A 38 3.09 -24.42 -8.75
CA LEU A 38 2.27 -23.46 -9.50
C LEU A 38 1.84 -22.23 -8.68
N LYS A 39 1.84 -22.31 -7.34
CA LYS A 39 1.45 -21.16 -6.52
C LYS A 39 2.49 -20.04 -6.60
N PRO A 40 2.09 -18.79 -6.96
CA PRO A 40 3.02 -17.68 -6.97
C PRO A 40 3.54 -17.40 -5.55
N PRO A 41 4.84 -17.12 -5.37
CA PRO A 41 5.41 -16.84 -4.06
C PRO A 41 4.81 -15.55 -3.47
N VAL A 42 4.55 -15.57 -2.18
CA VAL A 42 4.04 -14.41 -1.42
C VAL A 42 5.09 -14.04 -0.38
N TYR A 43 5.75 -12.91 -0.60
CA TYR A 43 6.75 -12.36 0.31
C TYR A 43 6.07 -11.45 1.33
N GLU A 44 6.54 -11.51 2.58
CA GLU A 44 6.08 -10.64 3.65
C GLU A 44 7.24 -9.77 4.15
N ALA A 45 7.00 -8.47 4.30
CA ALA A 45 7.93 -7.53 4.94
C ALA A 45 7.31 -6.98 6.22
N LYS A 46 8.16 -6.59 7.17
CA LYS A 46 7.75 -6.08 8.49
C LYS A 46 8.46 -4.75 8.77
N ALA A 47 7.68 -3.72 9.08
CA ALA A 47 8.18 -2.47 9.62
C ALA A 47 7.69 -2.33 11.07
N ARG A 48 8.56 -1.86 11.96
CA ARG A 48 8.22 -1.61 13.37
C ARG A 48 8.23 -0.11 13.61
N VAL A 49 7.16 0.41 14.19
CA VAL A 49 7.02 1.83 14.51
C VAL A 49 6.64 1.99 15.98
N ARG A 50 7.34 2.89 16.67
CA ARG A 50 6.97 3.29 18.03
C ARG A 50 5.73 4.17 17.96
N LEU A 51 4.69 3.77 18.68
CA LEU A 51 3.47 4.54 18.83
C LEU A 51 3.69 5.65 19.87
N PRO A 52 3.03 6.81 19.70
CA PRO A 52 2.92 7.77 20.78
C PRO A 52 2.29 7.07 21.99
N GLY A 53 3.02 7.06 23.10
CA GLY A 53 2.44 6.72 24.41
C GLY A 53 2.26 8.00 25.21
N SER A 54 1.47 7.95 26.27
CA SER A 54 1.49 8.99 27.30
C SER A 54 2.95 9.21 27.73
N SER A 55 3.44 10.44 27.60
CA SER A 55 4.75 10.83 28.09
C SER A 55 4.91 10.39 29.55
N GLN A 56 6.12 10.01 30.00
CA GLN A 56 6.38 9.70 31.42
C GLN A 56 5.84 10.78 32.38
N VAL A 57 5.85 12.04 31.93
CA VAL A 57 5.27 13.19 32.64
C VAL A 57 3.74 13.05 32.76
N THR A 58 3.03 12.78 31.67
CA THR A 58 1.57 12.59 31.66
C THR A 58 1.16 11.39 32.52
N GLU A 59 1.95 10.32 32.50
CA GLU A 59 1.73 9.12 33.30
C GLU A 59 1.95 9.41 34.80
N PHE A 60 2.98 10.17 35.17
CA PHE A 60 3.22 10.59 36.56
C PHE A 60 2.12 11.51 37.12
N PHE A 61 1.62 12.45 36.32
CA PHE A 61 0.55 13.38 36.74
C PHE A 61 -0.84 12.71 36.81
N LEU A 62 -1.10 11.69 36.00
CA LEU A 62 -2.42 11.04 35.92
C LEU A 62 -2.53 9.70 36.66
N ALA A 63 -1.41 9.06 37.04
CA ALA A 63 -1.38 7.77 37.74
C ALA A 63 -2.12 7.77 39.09
N GLY A 64 -2.33 8.94 39.71
CA GLY A 64 -3.13 9.07 40.92
C GLY A 64 -4.64 9.26 40.71
N MET A 65 -5.09 9.47 39.47
CA MET A 65 -6.46 9.91 39.15
C MET A 65 -7.21 8.97 38.21
N THR A 66 -6.53 8.32 37.25
CA THR A 66 -7.17 7.41 36.28
C THR A 66 -6.22 6.31 35.81
N ASN A 67 -6.77 5.18 35.36
CA ASN A 67 -5.98 4.21 34.59
C ASN A 67 -5.48 4.88 33.30
N PRO A 68 -4.18 4.80 32.97
CA PRO A 68 -3.66 5.30 31.70
C PRO A 68 -4.47 4.71 30.55
N TRP A 69 -5.14 5.57 29.79
CA TRP A 69 -5.88 5.14 28.60
C TRP A 69 -4.89 4.49 27.64
N ASN A 70 -5.14 3.23 27.26
CA ASN A 70 -4.31 2.54 26.30
C ASN A 70 -4.66 3.06 24.90
N ASP A 71 -3.94 4.06 24.42
CA ASP A 71 -4.16 4.65 23.10
C ASP A 71 -3.65 3.75 21.95
N VAL A 72 -3.00 2.62 22.26
CA VAL A 72 -2.42 1.72 21.27
C VAL A 72 -3.46 1.20 20.27
N PRO A 73 -4.64 0.69 20.65
CA PRO A 73 -5.67 0.26 19.70
C PRO A 73 -6.09 1.39 18.76
N THR A 74 -6.25 2.61 19.27
CA THR A 74 -6.56 3.79 18.47
C THR A 74 -5.46 4.07 17.45
N GLN A 75 -4.20 4.04 17.87
CA GLN A 75 -3.06 4.23 16.96
C GLN A 75 -2.97 3.12 15.90
N LEU A 76 -3.26 1.86 16.26
CA LEU A 76 -3.33 0.76 15.30
C LEU A 76 -4.42 0.96 14.26
N GLU A 77 -5.59 1.48 14.65
CA GLU A 77 -6.67 1.82 13.72
C GLU A 77 -6.32 3.03 12.83
N ILE A 78 -5.60 4.03 13.36
CA ILE A 78 -5.08 5.14 12.54
C ILE A 78 -4.13 4.62 11.45
N ILE A 79 -3.24 3.67 11.77
CA ILE A 79 -2.35 3.04 10.77
C ILE A 79 -3.16 2.34 9.67
N LYS A 80 -4.29 1.71 10.01
CA LYS A 80 -5.19 1.05 9.05
C LYS A 80 -6.09 2.01 8.28
N SER A 81 -6.12 3.29 8.66
CA SER A 81 -7.05 4.26 8.11
C SER A 81 -6.86 4.48 6.60
N ILE A 82 -7.96 4.91 5.96
CA ILE A 82 -7.96 5.24 4.54
C ILE A 82 -6.95 6.33 4.20
N ASN A 83 -6.75 7.30 5.08
CA ASN A 83 -5.85 8.44 4.86
C ASN A 83 -4.38 8.00 4.78
N VAL A 84 -3.97 7.06 5.64
CA VAL A 84 -2.62 6.47 5.57
C VAL A 84 -2.48 5.65 4.28
N ALA A 85 -3.48 4.83 3.93
CA ALA A 85 -3.47 4.08 2.67
C ALA A 85 -3.38 4.98 1.43
N LYS A 86 -4.10 6.12 1.42
CA LYS A 86 -4.04 7.13 0.36
C LYS A 86 -2.62 7.67 0.17
N ARG A 87 -1.97 8.07 1.27
CA ARG A 87 -0.58 8.57 1.26
C ARG A 87 0.37 7.53 0.68
N VAL A 88 0.21 6.25 1.02
CA VAL A 88 1.01 5.15 0.46
C VAL A 88 0.80 4.98 -1.04
N ILE A 89 -0.45 4.99 -1.50
CA ILE A 89 -0.80 4.90 -2.93
C ILE A 89 -0.13 6.03 -3.72
N ASN A 90 -0.23 7.26 -3.22
CA ASN A 90 0.31 8.45 -3.87
C ASN A 90 1.85 8.42 -3.89
N LYS A 91 2.49 8.09 -2.76
CA LYS A 91 3.96 8.00 -2.64
C LYS A 91 4.59 6.94 -3.53
N LEU A 92 3.92 5.81 -3.70
CA LEU A 92 4.42 4.70 -4.52
C LEU A 92 3.92 4.76 -5.97
N GLY A 93 3.05 5.71 -6.32
CA GLY A 93 2.47 5.81 -7.65
C GLY A 93 1.66 4.57 -8.06
N LEU A 94 1.06 3.85 -7.10
CA LEU A 94 0.42 2.54 -7.36
C LEU A 94 -0.79 2.62 -8.29
N ARG A 95 -1.34 3.81 -8.50
CA ARG A 95 -2.42 4.07 -9.47
C ARG A 95 -1.97 3.85 -10.90
N PHE A 96 -0.70 4.09 -11.19
CA PHE A 96 -0.15 3.94 -12.53
C PHE A 96 0.39 2.53 -12.73
N ARG A 97 -0.22 1.77 -13.64
CA ARG A 97 0.24 0.43 -14.01
C ARG A 97 0.51 0.35 -15.50
N VAL A 98 1.73 -0.02 -15.87
CA VAL A 98 2.07 -0.30 -17.28
C VAL A 98 1.53 -1.69 -17.64
N LEU A 99 0.76 -1.76 -18.73
CA LEU A 99 0.17 -3.01 -19.23
C LEU A 99 1.16 -3.81 -20.10
N ASP A 100 2.10 -3.11 -20.74
CA ASP A 100 3.09 -3.75 -21.59
C ASP A 100 4.17 -4.47 -20.75
N LYS A 101 4.28 -5.79 -20.95
CA LYS A 101 5.20 -6.68 -20.21
C LYS A 101 6.69 -6.33 -20.42
N LYS A 102 7.01 -5.60 -21.49
CA LYS A 102 8.35 -5.09 -21.79
C LYS A 102 8.22 -3.63 -22.22
N MET A 103 8.86 -2.73 -21.47
CA MET A 103 9.04 -1.36 -21.95
C MET A 103 9.90 -1.38 -23.21
N PRO A 104 9.58 -0.54 -24.20
CA PRO A 104 10.39 -0.48 -25.39
C PRO A 104 11.81 0.02 -25.06
N PRO A 105 12.84 -0.53 -25.73
CA PRO A 105 14.24 -0.21 -25.46
C PRO A 105 14.51 1.30 -25.49
N GLY A 106 15.14 1.82 -24.43
CA GLY A 106 15.54 3.22 -24.31
C GLY A 106 14.47 4.18 -23.77
N LEU A 107 13.29 3.70 -23.40
CA LEU A 107 12.27 4.52 -22.73
C LEU A 107 12.25 4.23 -21.22
N THR A 108 12.52 5.24 -20.40
CA THR A 108 12.37 5.15 -18.94
C THR A 108 11.44 6.24 -18.44
N ILE A 109 10.52 5.84 -17.57
CA ILE A 109 9.63 6.77 -16.87
C ILE A 109 10.23 6.97 -15.48
N ASP A 110 10.81 8.15 -15.24
CA ASP A 110 11.56 8.46 -14.01
C ASP A 110 10.60 8.74 -12.85
N SER A 111 9.58 9.57 -13.10
CA SER A 111 8.59 9.94 -12.10
C SER A 111 7.19 10.01 -12.72
N VAL A 112 6.22 9.46 -11.99
CA VAL A 112 4.79 9.54 -12.31
C VAL A 112 4.03 10.08 -11.11
N TYR A 113 3.19 11.08 -11.36
CA TYR A 113 2.26 11.61 -10.38
C TYR A 113 0.84 11.56 -10.95
N VAL A 114 -0.11 11.02 -10.18
CA VAL A 114 -1.52 10.93 -10.55
C VAL A 114 -2.34 11.60 -9.45
N LYS A 115 -3.03 12.69 -9.80
CA LYS A 115 -3.89 13.43 -8.90
C LYS A 115 -5.16 12.64 -8.55
N GLU A 116 -5.72 12.87 -7.37
CA GLU A 116 -6.86 12.09 -6.84
C GLU A 116 -8.12 12.16 -7.71
N ASP A 117 -8.36 13.31 -8.35
CA ASP A 117 -9.52 13.62 -9.20
C ASP A 117 -9.44 12.99 -10.61
N MET A 118 -8.31 12.37 -10.96
CA MET A 118 -8.16 11.76 -12.27
C MET A 118 -9.02 10.50 -12.41
N PRO A 119 -9.81 10.36 -13.49
CA PRO A 119 -10.64 9.18 -13.73
C PRO A 119 -9.77 7.93 -13.96
N SER A 120 -10.27 6.79 -13.48
CA SER A 120 -9.69 5.49 -13.82
C SER A 120 -9.97 5.14 -15.28
N GLY A 121 -9.03 4.45 -15.91
CA GLY A 121 -9.15 4.14 -17.34
C GLY A 121 -7.86 3.66 -17.99
N ASN A 122 -7.98 3.27 -19.25
CA ASN A 122 -6.85 2.85 -20.07
C ASN A 122 -6.33 4.03 -20.88
N PHE A 123 -5.03 4.20 -20.88
CA PHE A 123 -4.36 5.28 -21.59
C PHE A 123 -3.22 4.72 -22.44
N ILE A 124 -2.91 5.42 -23.52
CA ILE A 124 -1.75 5.13 -24.36
C ILE A 124 -0.83 6.34 -24.36
N LEU A 125 0.42 6.11 -23.98
CA LEU A 125 1.51 7.06 -24.08
C LEU A 125 2.19 6.86 -25.43
N GLU A 126 2.11 7.87 -26.31
CA GLU A 126 2.83 7.94 -27.57
C GLU A 126 3.99 8.92 -27.42
N VAL A 127 5.22 8.40 -27.39
CA VAL A 127 6.44 9.22 -27.24
C VAL A 127 7.06 9.46 -28.61
N TYR A 128 7.35 10.73 -28.91
CA TYR A 128 8.02 11.22 -30.12
C TYR A 128 9.43 11.71 -29.79
N ARG A 129 10.11 12.41 -30.72
CA ARG A 129 11.49 12.90 -30.51
C ARG A 129 11.61 13.98 -29.42
N ASN A 130 10.63 14.90 -29.35
CA ASN A 130 10.68 16.08 -28.46
C ASN A 130 9.47 16.21 -27.52
N CYS A 131 8.40 15.44 -27.76
CA CYS A 131 7.19 15.47 -26.93
C CYS A 131 6.63 14.06 -26.71
N TYR A 132 5.79 13.92 -25.70
CA TYR A 132 4.93 12.76 -25.50
C TYR A 132 3.47 13.20 -25.52
N LEU A 133 2.61 12.31 -26.03
CA LEU A 133 1.16 12.46 -26.04
C LEU A 133 0.55 11.34 -25.20
N VAL A 134 -0.33 11.68 -24.27
CA VAL A 134 -1.16 10.69 -23.58
C VAL A 134 -2.55 10.77 -24.20
N LYS A 135 -3.08 9.65 -24.70
CA LYS A 135 -4.44 9.54 -25.23
C LYS A 135 -5.26 8.59 -24.36
N ASN A 136 -6.53 8.93 -24.13
CA ASN A 136 -7.48 8.04 -23.46
C ASN A 136 -7.97 6.95 -24.44
N LEU A 137 -8.09 5.71 -23.99
CA LEU A 137 -8.72 4.60 -24.72
C LEU A 137 -10.08 4.31 -24.06
N PRO A 138 -11.20 4.34 -24.80
CA PRO A 138 -11.33 4.21 -26.25
C PRO A 138 -11.43 5.51 -27.07
N GLU A 139 -11.60 6.67 -26.43
CA GLU A 139 -11.96 7.93 -27.11
C GLU A 139 -10.87 8.54 -28.02
N GLY A 140 -9.61 8.12 -27.87
CA GLY A 140 -8.47 8.63 -28.63
C GLY A 140 -8.12 10.10 -28.35
N LYS A 141 -8.85 10.78 -27.45
CA LYS A 141 -8.66 12.19 -27.09
C LYS A 141 -7.31 12.40 -26.42
N ILE A 142 -6.56 13.40 -26.89
CA ILE A 142 -5.29 13.81 -26.28
C ILE A 142 -5.59 14.39 -24.90
N TYR A 143 -5.17 13.66 -23.87
CA TYR A 143 -5.28 14.07 -22.49
C TYR A 143 -4.15 15.03 -22.14
N ILE A 144 -2.89 14.66 -22.41
CA ILE A 144 -1.69 15.47 -22.08
C ILE A 144 -0.75 15.53 -23.27
N LYS A 145 -0.11 16.69 -23.43
CA LYS A 145 1.04 16.89 -24.32
C LYS A 145 2.18 17.51 -23.51
N GLY A 146 3.24 16.74 -23.28
CA GLY A 146 4.38 17.21 -22.49
C GLY A 146 5.71 17.15 -23.25
N PRO A 147 6.67 18.04 -22.93
CA PRO A 147 8.06 17.92 -23.37
C PRO A 147 8.77 16.71 -22.74
N ILE A 148 9.76 16.17 -23.43
CA ILE A 148 10.60 15.06 -22.93
C ILE A 148 11.69 15.62 -22.01
N LYS A 149 12.16 14.83 -21.04
CA LYS A 149 13.20 15.13 -20.02
C LYS A 149 12.79 16.04 -18.88
N THR A 150 11.83 16.91 -19.09
CA THR A 150 11.27 17.79 -18.06
C THR A 150 10.01 17.17 -17.46
N TYR A 151 9.80 17.38 -16.16
CA TYR A 151 8.53 17.05 -15.51
C TYR A 151 7.46 18.00 -16.05
N HIS A 152 6.38 17.46 -16.58
CA HIS A 152 5.23 18.24 -17.03
C HIS A 152 3.97 17.65 -16.43
N GLU A 153 3.23 18.50 -15.72
CA GLU A 153 1.97 18.17 -15.08
C GLU A 153 0.86 18.96 -15.76
N GLU A 154 -0.11 18.22 -16.31
CA GLU A 154 -1.27 18.82 -16.95
C GLU A 154 -2.47 17.90 -16.72
N LYS A 155 -3.65 18.48 -16.47
CA LYS A 155 -4.90 17.74 -16.22
C LYS A 155 -4.79 16.62 -15.16
N GLY A 156 -3.94 16.80 -14.15
CA GLY A 156 -3.81 15.87 -13.03
C GLY A 156 -2.93 14.65 -13.26
N LEU A 157 -2.21 14.54 -14.39
CA LEU A 157 -1.13 13.55 -14.56
C LEU A 157 0.19 14.26 -14.85
N GLY A 158 1.16 14.02 -13.97
CA GLY A 158 2.53 14.48 -14.06
C GLY A 158 3.44 13.36 -14.53
N LEU A 159 4.19 13.60 -15.61
CA LEU A 159 5.13 12.61 -16.15
C LEU A 159 6.49 13.26 -16.40
N LYS A 160 7.54 12.51 -16.10
CA LYS A 160 8.90 12.78 -16.56
C LYS A 160 9.40 11.59 -17.35
N VAL A 161 9.48 11.78 -18.66
CA VAL A 161 9.89 10.74 -19.60
C VAL A 161 11.33 10.98 -20.05
N LEU A 162 12.19 9.98 -19.89
CA LEU A 162 13.57 9.99 -20.33
C LEU A 162 13.75 9.03 -21.52
N LEU A 163 14.56 9.46 -22.48
CA LEU A 163 14.94 8.69 -23.66
C LEU A 163 16.45 8.50 -23.65
N ASP A 164 16.88 7.24 -23.67
CA ASP A 164 18.28 6.88 -23.85
C ASP A 164 18.65 7.02 -25.33
N LYS A 165 19.59 7.93 -25.60
CA LYS A 165 20.06 8.25 -26.95
C LYS A 165 20.92 7.14 -27.58
N LYS A 166 21.34 6.13 -26.81
CA LYS A 166 22.28 5.09 -27.27
C LYS A 166 21.65 3.98 -28.12
N GLN A 167 20.32 3.96 -28.29
CA GLN A 167 19.61 2.89 -28.99
C GLN A 167 18.89 3.43 -30.24
N LYS A 168 18.86 2.64 -31.33
CA LYS A 168 18.06 2.98 -32.54
C LYS A 168 16.58 2.89 -32.20
N ILE A 169 15.95 4.02 -31.91
CA ILE A 169 14.54 4.11 -31.53
C ILE A 169 13.70 4.47 -32.75
N THR A 170 12.75 3.61 -33.10
CA THR A 170 11.70 3.91 -34.09
C THR A 170 10.53 4.59 -33.37
N PHE A 171 10.23 5.83 -33.77
CA PHE A 171 9.11 6.61 -33.23
C PHE A 171 7.83 6.39 -34.08
N PRO A 172 6.62 6.47 -33.49
CA PRO A 172 6.32 6.74 -32.08
C PRO A 172 6.40 5.48 -31.21
N LEU A 173 6.98 5.61 -30.01
CA LEU A 173 6.96 4.57 -29.01
C LEU A 173 5.59 4.58 -28.33
N LYS A 174 4.88 3.45 -28.37
CA LYS A 174 3.56 3.30 -27.76
C LYS A 174 3.68 2.48 -26.49
N VAL A 175 3.23 3.04 -25.37
CA VAL A 175 3.14 2.33 -24.09
C VAL A 175 1.72 2.42 -23.57
N LYS A 176 1.07 1.27 -23.42
CA LYS A 176 -0.24 1.17 -22.80
C LYS A 176 -0.10 1.14 -21.28
N PHE A 177 -0.84 2.01 -20.61
CA PHE A 177 -0.90 2.02 -19.16
C PHE A 177 -2.34 2.19 -18.69
N GLU A 178 -2.60 1.69 -17.50
CA GLU A 178 -3.90 1.75 -16.83
C GLU A 178 -3.76 2.64 -15.60
N ILE A 179 -4.75 3.50 -15.40
CA ILE A 179 -4.94 4.21 -14.15
C ILE A 179 -6.02 3.50 -13.36
N LEU A 180 -5.61 2.98 -12.22
CA LEU A 180 -6.46 2.20 -11.35
C LEU A 180 -7.36 3.09 -10.50
N ASP A 181 -8.54 2.55 -10.23
CA ASP A 181 -9.49 3.14 -9.30
C ASP A 181 -8.93 3.16 -7.86
N TYR A 182 -9.18 4.28 -7.18
CA TYR A 182 -8.65 4.56 -5.87
C TYR A 182 -9.25 3.61 -4.82
N HIS A 183 -10.57 3.42 -4.85
CA HIS A 183 -11.28 2.59 -3.87
C HIS A 183 -10.86 1.11 -3.99
N THR A 184 -10.75 0.62 -5.21
CA THR A 184 -10.29 -0.75 -5.50
C THR A 184 -8.86 -0.97 -5.00
N LEU A 185 -7.98 0.02 -5.19
CA LEU A 185 -6.60 -0.04 -4.69
C LEU A 185 -6.53 -0.06 -3.16
N ILE A 186 -7.27 0.80 -2.48
CA ILE A 186 -7.34 0.82 -1.01
C ILE A 186 -7.77 -0.55 -0.50
N LYS A 187 -8.86 -1.11 -1.03
CA LYS A 187 -9.35 -2.44 -0.63
C LYS A 187 -8.29 -3.53 -0.85
N SER A 188 -7.58 -3.47 -1.98
CA SER A 188 -6.52 -4.42 -2.30
C SER A 188 -5.28 -4.29 -1.40
N LEU A 189 -4.98 -3.08 -0.94
CA LEU A 189 -3.87 -2.79 -0.04
C LEU A 189 -4.20 -3.17 1.40
N SER A 190 -5.38 -2.76 1.90
CA SER A 190 -5.83 -3.08 3.24
C SER A 190 -5.95 -4.58 3.49
N SER A 191 -6.29 -5.38 2.47
CA SER A 191 -6.32 -6.85 2.59
C SER A 191 -4.92 -7.50 2.63
N ARG A 192 -3.89 -6.84 2.10
CA ARG A 192 -2.50 -7.31 2.07
C ARG A 192 -1.64 -6.80 3.21
N MET A 193 -2.12 -5.78 3.91
CA MET A 193 -1.47 -5.15 5.06
C MET A 193 -2.17 -5.60 6.34
N LYS A 194 -1.39 -6.02 7.33
CA LYS A 194 -1.87 -6.32 8.69
C LYS A 194 -1.05 -5.53 9.69
N VAL A 195 -1.69 -4.98 10.70
CA VAL A 195 -1.02 -4.26 11.78
C VAL A 195 -1.37 -4.93 13.09
N SER A 196 -0.38 -5.15 13.96
CA SER A 196 -0.58 -5.65 15.31
C SER A 196 0.37 -4.96 16.28
N GLN A 197 0.01 -4.94 17.56
CA GLN A 197 0.94 -4.61 18.63
C GLN A 197 1.97 -5.73 18.82
N GLU A 198 3.21 -5.38 19.18
CA GLU A 198 4.21 -6.34 19.66
C GLU A 198 4.08 -6.48 21.18
N ALA A 199 3.55 -7.61 21.64
CA ALA A 199 3.29 -7.89 23.07
C ALA A 199 2.48 -6.77 23.76
N ARG A 200 2.90 -6.34 24.96
CA ARG A 200 2.34 -5.18 25.69
C ARG A 200 3.28 -3.97 25.59
N SER A 201 3.71 -3.63 24.38
CA SER A 201 4.61 -2.50 24.14
C SER A 201 3.97 -1.42 23.26
N PHE A 202 4.52 -0.21 23.28
CA PHE A 202 4.14 0.87 22.35
C PHE A 202 4.78 0.68 20.97
N ILE A 203 4.84 -0.55 20.46
CA ILE A 203 5.42 -0.87 19.15
C ILE A 203 4.34 -1.51 18.29
N ALA A 204 4.03 -0.85 17.15
CA ALA A 204 3.22 -1.43 16.10
C ALA A 204 4.10 -2.14 15.07
N VAL A 205 3.70 -3.36 14.71
CA VAL A 205 4.32 -4.15 13.64
C VAL A 205 3.39 -4.14 12.43
N ILE A 206 3.82 -3.45 11.38
CA ILE A 206 3.14 -3.38 10.09
C ILE A 206 3.70 -4.48 9.20
N ARG A 207 2.85 -5.45 8.83
CA ARG A 207 3.18 -6.56 7.93
C ARG A 207 2.53 -6.34 6.58
N THR A 208 3.30 -6.33 5.51
CA THR A 208 2.82 -6.16 4.14
C THR A 208 3.18 -7.36 3.28
N ARG A 209 2.27 -7.77 2.39
CA ARG A 209 2.49 -8.91 1.49
C ARG A 209 2.52 -8.49 0.02
N ALA A 210 3.50 -8.99 -0.71
CA ALA A 210 3.64 -8.75 -2.15
C ALA A 210 4.23 -9.94 -2.89
N ARG A 211 4.12 -9.92 -4.23
CA ARG A 211 4.73 -10.92 -5.12
C ARG A 211 6.24 -10.72 -5.30
N SER A 212 6.76 -9.56 -4.94
CA SER A 212 8.19 -9.26 -5.00
C SER A 212 8.67 -8.87 -3.59
N PRO A 213 9.85 -9.35 -3.15
CA PRO A 213 10.43 -9.00 -1.86
C PRO A 213 10.73 -7.50 -1.77
N GLU A 214 11.21 -6.89 -2.85
CA GLU A 214 11.49 -5.45 -2.91
C GLU A 214 10.22 -4.63 -2.75
N LEU A 215 9.13 -5.04 -3.41
CA LEU A 215 7.85 -4.36 -3.33
C LEU A 215 7.23 -4.51 -1.93
N ALA A 216 7.35 -5.70 -1.31
CA ALA A 216 6.89 -5.92 0.07
C ALA A 216 7.61 -4.96 1.03
N LYS A 217 8.95 -4.92 0.96
CA LYS A 217 9.78 -4.01 1.77
C LYS A 217 9.36 -2.56 1.56
N LYS A 218 9.31 -2.11 0.30
CA LYS A 218 8.95 -0.73 -0.05
C LYS A 218 7.55 -0.35 0.47
N LEU A 219 6.59 -1.27 0.41
CA LEU A 219 5.27 -1.07 1.02
C LEU A 219 5.36 -0.89 2.53
N ALA A 220 6.05 -1.79 3.25
CA ALA A 220 6.16 -1.72 4.71
C ALA A 220 6.81 -0.41 5.15
N ASP A 221 7.92 -0.03 4.52
CA ASP A 221 8.64 1.22 4.79
C ASP A 221 7.75 2.45 4.52
N THR A 222 7.01 2.44 3.41
CA THR A 222 6.13 3.56 3.06
C THR A 222 4.95 3.68 4.01
N TYR A 223 4.36 2.57 4.45
CA TYR A 223 3.28 2.58 5.45
C TYR A 223 3.77 3.17 6.78
N ALA A 224 4.94 2.75 7.25
CA ALA A 224 5.55 3.28 8.46
C ALA A 224 5.77 4.80 8.35
N ASN A 225 6.39 5.24 7.26
CA ASN A 225 6.66 6.66 7.02
C ASN A 225 5.36 7.48 6.87
N ALA A 226 4.35 6.94 6.19
CA ALA A 226 3.06 7.60 6.01
C ALA A 226 2.31 7.78 7.33
N TYR A 227 2.39 6.82 8.24
CA TYR A 227 1.84 6.95 9.59
C TYR A 227 2.58 8.02 10.39
N VAL A 228 3.91 7.98 10.42
CA VAL A 228 4.72 8.99 11.14
C VAL A 228 4.40 10.40 10.65
N GLU A 229 4.34 10.61 9.33
CA GLU A 229 3.94 11.89 8.76
C GLU A 229 2.52 12.29 9.13
N TYR A 230 1.57 11.36 9.09
CA TYR A 230 0.19 11.64 9.49
C TYR A 230 0.11 12.11 10.95
N THR A 231 0.81 11.44 11.87
CA THR A 231 0.86 11.86 13.27
C THR A 231 1.54 13.21 13.43
N LEU A 232 2.65 13.47 12.72
CA LEU A 232 3.32 14.77 12.76
C LEU A 232 2.43 15.91 12.25
N ASP A 233 1.66 15.67 11.19
CA ASP A 233 0.70 16.64 10.65
C ASP A 233 -0.42 16.93 11.67
N ASP A 234 -0.92 15.90 12.34
CA ASP A 234 -1.96 16.01 13.36
C ASP A 234 -1.49 16.81 14.60
N VAL A 235 -0.28 16.54 15.09
CA VAL A 235 0.33 17.31 16.19
C VAL A 235 0.52 18.78 15.79
N ARG A 236 1.02 19.04 14.58
CA ARG A 236 1.21 20.41 14.08
C ARG A 236 -0.11 21.16 13.94
N TYR A 237 -1.12 20.49 13.41
CA TYR A 237 -2.47 21.04 13.28
C TYR A 237 -3.02 21.41 14.67
N SER A 238 -2.95 20.50 15.63
CA SER A 238 -3.42 20.71 17.00
C SER A 238 -2.73 21.89 17.68
N ALA A 239 -1.40 22.02 17.54
CA ALA A 239 -0.63 23.13 18.10
C ALA A 239 -1.04 24.48 17.50
N ARG A 240 -1.30 24.52 16.19
CA ARG A 240 -1.79 25.74 15.50
C ARG A 240 -3.16 26.16 16.02
N VAL A 241 -4.11 25.23 16.10
CA VAL A 241 -5.46 25.47 16.59
C VAL A 241 -5.44 25.97 18.04
N LEU A 242 -4.64 25.35 18.91
CA LEU A 242 -4.48 25.80 20.30
C LEU A 242 -3.94 27.23 20.37
N ARG A 243 -2.90 27.55 19.59
CA ARG A 243 -2.34 28.90 19.53
C ARG A 243 -3.40 29.93 19.11
N GLU A 244 -4.19 29.63 18.08
CA GLU A 244 -5.27 30.48 17.60
C GLU A 244 -6.36 30.68 18.67
N PHE A 245 -6.75 29.61 19.38
CA PHE A 245 -7.70 29.68 20.48
C PHE A 245 -7.19 30.54 21.66
N LEU A 246 -5.95 30.33 22.10
CA LEU A 246 -5.36 31.09 23.20
C LEU A 246 -5.25 32.58 22.84
N GLN A 247 -4.88 32.90 21.61
CA GLN A 247 -4.84 34.28 21.14
C GLN A 247 -6.22 34.95 21.20
N GLN A 248 -7.28 34.23 20.84
CA GLN A 248 -8.65 34.75 20.94
C GLN A 248 -9.04 35.03 22.40
N GLN A 249 -8.64 34.17 23.34
CA GLN A 249 -8.91 34.37 24.76
C GLN A 249 -8.15 35.58 25.32
N VAL A 250 -6.87 35.73 24.95
CA VAL A 250 -6.07 36.91 25.34
C VAL A 250 -6.74 38.19 24.85
N ASN A 251 -7.11 38.26 23.57
CA ASN A 251 -7.76 39.45 23.00
C ASN A 251 -9.12 39.77 23.66
N LYS A 252 -9.89 38.75 24.08
CA LYS A 252 -11.16 38.93 24.80
C LYS A 252 -10.94 39.49 26.20
N ILE A 253 -9.94 38.98 26.91
CA ILE A 253 -9.60 39.48 28.26
C ILE A 253 -9.07 40.92 28.16
N GLU A 254 -8.22 41.22 27.17
CA GLU A 254 -7.73 42.58 26.93
C GLU A 254 -8.87 43.59 26.65
N THR A 255 -9.87 43.18 25.85
CA THR A 255 -11.04 44.04 25.59
C THR A 255 -11.93 44.21 26.82
N GLN A 256 -12.10 43.18 27.65
CA GLN A 256 -12.83 43.29 28.92
C GLN A 256 -12.13 44.21 29.92
N LEU A 257 -10.80 44.14 30.04
CA LEU A 257 -10.02 45.00 30.93
C LEU A 257 -10.07 46.47 30.51
N LYS A 258 -9.99 46.75 29.20
CA LYS A 258 -10.14 48.11 28.65
C LYS A 258 -11.54 48.72 28.82
N ILE A 259 -12.56 47.90 29.06
CA ILE A 259 -13.94 48.37 29.33
C ILE A 259 -14.14 48.64 30.83
N GLN A 260 -13.30 48.08 31.70
CA GLN A 260 -13.38 48.25 33.15
C GLN A 260 -12.50 49.39 33.70
N GLU A 261 -11.60 49.96 32.89
CA GLU A 261 -10.93 51.25 33.14
C GLU A 261 -11.73 52.42 32.54
#